data_AF-A0A0C3A256-F1
#
_entry.id   AF-A0A0C3A256-F1
#
_cell.length_a   1.000
_cell.length_b   1.000
_cell.length_c   1.000
_cell.angle_alpha   90.00
_cell.angle_beta   90.00
_cell.angle_gamma   90.00
#
_symmetry.space_group_name_H-M   'P 1'
#
loop_
_entity.id
_entity.type
_entity.pdbx_description
1 polymer ?
#
loop_
_entity_poly.entity_id
_entity_poly.type
_entity_poly.pdbx_seq_one_letter_code
_entity_poly.pdbx_strand_id
1 'polypeptide(L)'
;MWTSNDRETRGQIEMRAKAVLDMVFENDKEHCKDQFFLFRVNEGTDEICPVISITSHSSFIDAFLRVAGHRPWALSTGGVIPVVIKASTKF
;
A
#
# COMPACT_ATOMS: atom_id res chain seq x y z
N MET A 1 9.95 -12.89 25.25
CA MET A 1 9.13 -12.33 26.35
C MET A 1 8.63 -10.97 25.91
N TRP A 2 7.37 -10.65 26.19
CA TRP A 2 6.76 -9.33 25.92
C TRP A 2 6.93 -8.42 27.16
N THR A 3 7.18 -7.15 26.94
CA THR A 3 7.52 -6.13 27.94
C THR A 3 6.62 -4.91 27.72
N SER A 4 5.86 -4.52 28.74
CA SER A 4 4.75 -3.56 28.64
C SER A 4 5.15 -2.15 28.17
N ASN A 5 6.41 -1.77 28.38
CA ASN A 5 6.93 -0.44 28.03
C ASN A 5 7.68 -0.41 26.70
N ASP A 6 7.87 -1.55 26.05
CA ASP A 6 8.59 -1.60 24.79
C ASP A 6 7.64 -1.21 23.66
N ARG A 7 7.60 0.10 23.39
CA ARG A 7 6.83 0.67 22.28
C ARG A 7 7.64 0.59 21.01
N GLU A 8 6.95 0.24 19.94
CA GLU A 8 7.52 0.24 18.60
C GLU A 8 7.96 1.65 18.20
N THR A 9 9.21 1.77 17.75
CA THR A 9 9.76 3.01 17.21
C THR A 9 9.21 3.28 15.81
N ARG A 10 9.27 4.54 15.36
CA ARG A 10 8.84 4.91 14.00
C ARG A 10 9.55 4.11 12.90
N GLY A 11 10.85 3.86 13.06
CA GLY A 11 11.63 3.06 12.10
C GLY A 11 11.21 1.60 12.06
N GLN A 12 10.83 1.01 13.20
CA GLN A 12 10.30 -0.36 13.24
C GLN A 12 8.95 -0.47 12.52
N ILE A 13 8.08 0.54 12.68
CA ILE A 13 6.81 0.61 11.93
C ILE A 13 7.09 0.72 10.42
N GLU A 14 8.04 1.56 9.99
CA GLU A 14 8.41 1.69 8.57
C GLU A 14 8.93 0.38 7.98
N MET A 15 9.81 -0.33 8.69
CA MET A 15 10.33 -1.63 8.24
C MET A 15 9.21 -2.64 8.02
N ARG A 16 8.23 -2.69 8.93
CA ARG A 16 7.05 -3.56 8.79
C ARG A 16 6.12 -3.10 7.68
N ALA A 17 5.85 -1.80 7.58
CA ALA A 17 5.03 -1.24 6.52
C ALA A 17 5.63 -1.57 5.14
N LYS A 18 6.95 -1.43 4.98
CA LYS A 18 7.66 -1.84 3.77
C LYS A 18 7.51 -3.33 3.51
N ALA A 19 7.75 -4.19 4.49
CA ALA A 19 7.61 -5.64 4.32
C ALA A 19 6.18 -6.04 3.90
N VAL A 20 5.16 -5.38 4.44
CA VAL A 20 3.77 -5.59 4.03
C VAL A 20 3.53 -5.14 2.59
N LEU A 21 4.01 -3.96 2.20
CA LEU A 21 3.89 -3.48 0.82
C LEU A 21 4.61 -4.42 -0.16
N ASP A 22 5.85 -4.82 0.15
CA ASP A 22 6.60 -5.78 -0.66
C ASP A 22 5.80 -7.09 -0.81
N MET A 23 5.27 -7.62 0.30
CA MET A 23 4.43 -8.83 0.29
C MET A 23 3.18 -8.68 -0.58
N VAL A 24 2.47 -7.55 -0.48
CA VAL A 24 1.26 -7.30 -1.29
C VAL A 24 1.63 -7.20 -2.77
N PHE A 25 2.63 -6.38 -3.13
CA PHE A 25 2.99 -6.19 -4.54
C PHE A 25 3.72 -7.39 -5.17
N GLU A 26 4.39 -8.23 -4.38
CA GLU A 26 5.07 -9.43 -4.90
C GLU A 26 4.13 -10.65 -5.02
N ASN A 27 3.15 -10.79 -4.13
CA ASN A 27 2.23 -11.92 -4.13
C ASN A 27 0.96 -11.66 -4.94
N ASP A 28 0.56 -10.41 -5.11
CA ASP A 28 -0.65 -10.04 -5.85
C ASP A 28 -0.38 -9.88 -7.37
N LYS A 29 -0.06 -11.00 -8.02
CA LYS A 29 0.18 -11.06 -9.48
C LYS A 29 -1.06 -11.45 -10.29
N GLU A 30 -2.13 -11.91 -9.62
CA GLU A 30 -3.29 -12.53 -10.28
C GLU A 30 -4.55 -11.64 -10.31
N HIS A 31 -4.66 -10.59 -9.48
CA HIS A 31 -5.87 -9.73 -9.48
C HIS A 31 -6.00 -8.83 -10.72
N CYS A 32 -5.01 -8.81 -11.61
CA CYS A 32 -5.09 -8.20 -12.94
C CYS A 32 -6.20 -8.82 -13.80
N LYS A 33 -6.61 -10.07 -13.54
CA LYS A 33 -7.53 -10.81 -14.41
C LYS A 33 -9.01 -10.74 -14.01
N ASP A 34 -9.34 -10.34 -12.78
CA ASP A 34 -10.67 -10.66 -12.21
C ASP A 34 -11.45 -9.47 -11.56
N GLN A 35 -11.02 -8.21 -11.76
CA GLN A 35 -11.77 -7.05 -11.24
C GLN A 35 -12.59 -6.31 -12.31
N PHE A 36 -13.86 -6.70 -12.36
CA PHE A 36 -15.05 -5.82 -12.39
C PHE A 36 -15.18 -4.75 -13.50
N PHE A 37 -16.07 -5.07 -14.45
CA PHE A 37 -16.77 -4.37 -15.54
C PHE A 37 -16.94 -2.82 -15.57
N LEU A 38 -16.60 -2.05 -14.52
CA LEU A 38 -16.90 -0.61 -14.46
C LEU A 38 -15.73 0.33 -14.79
N PHE A 39 -14.50 -0.18 -14.90
CA PHE A 39 -13.35 0.62 -15.34
C PHE A 39 -12.66 -0.08 -16.51
N ARG A 40 -13.32 -0.06 -17.69
CA ARG A 40 -12.65 -0.39 -18.95
C ARG A 40 -11.53 0.63 -19.19
N VAL A 41 -10.31 0.31 -18.74
CA VAL A 41 -9.11 0.78 -19.43
C VAL A 41 -9.11 0.10 -20.80
N ASN A 42 -8.83 0.89 -21.84
CA ASN A 42 -8.99 0.53 -23.25
C ASN A 42 -8.57 -0.91 -23.57
N GLU A 43 -9.43 -1.62 -24.29
CA GLU A 43 -9.12 -2.91 -24.91
C GLU A 43 -7.86 -2.76 -25.78
N GLY A 44 -6.76 -3.41 -25.40
CA GLY A 44 -5.54 -3.46 -26.23
C GLY A 44 -4.19 -3.28 -25.53
N THR A 45 -4.11 -3.22 -24.19
CA THR A 45 -2.82 -3.22 -23.47
C THR A 45 -2.77 -4.35 -22.44
N ASP A 46 -1.80 -5.25 -22.58
CA ASP A 46 -1.71 -6.56 -21.89
C ASP A 46 -1.44 -6.56 -20.36
N GLU A 47 -1.63 -5.47 -19.59
CA GLU A 47 -1.46 -5.52 -18.12
C GLU A 47 -2.42 -4.56 -17.38
N ILE A 48 -3.40 -5.11 -16.63
CA ILE A 48 -4.25 -4.37 -15.68
C ILE A 48 -3.55 -4.26 -14.32
N CYS A 49 -3.40 -3.02 -13.87
CA CYS A 49 -2.75 -2.65 -12.61
C CYS A 49 -3.66 -2.94 -11.40
N PRO A 50 -3.15 -3.54 -10.32
CA PRO A 50 -3.95 -3.84 -9.13
C PRO A 50 -4.37 -2.55 -8.41
N VAL A 51 -5.67 -2.34 -8.22
CA VAL A 51 -6.20 -1.33 -7.29
C VAL A 51 -6.21 -1.95 -5.90
N ILE A 52 -5.33 -1.45 -5.03
CA ILE A 52 -5.19 -1.94 -3.66
C ILE A 52 -5.87 -0.95 -2.70
N SER A 53 -6.80 -1.45 -1.90
CA SER A 53 -7.41 -0.68 -0.79
C SER A 53 -6.92 -1.22 0.54
N ILE A 54 -6.41 -0.33 1.40
CA ILE A 54 -5.88 -0.68 2.72
C ILE A 54 -6.60 0.15 3.78
N THR A 55 -7.28 -0.53 4.70
CA THR A 55 -7.88 0.09 5.89
C THR A 55 -6.98 -0.19 7.09
N SER A 56 -6.48 0.86 7.75
CA SER A 56 -5.59 0.71 8.91
C SER A 56 -5.69 1.91 9.84
N HIS A 57 -4.87 1.90 10.90
CA HIS A 57 -4.73 3.04 11.80
C HIS A 57 -3.86 4.14 11.17
N SER A 58 -4.08 5.38 11.60
CA SER A 58 -3.38 6.55 11.06
C SER A 58 -1.86 6.44 11.16
N SER A 59 -1.33 5.86 12.23
CA SER A 59 0.11 5.63 12.40
C SER A 59 0.71 4.69 11.36
N PHE A 60 -0.06 3.70 10.90
CA PHE A 60 0.40 2.74 9.90
C PHE A 60 0.22 3.27 8.48
N ILE A 61 -0.87 4.01 8.22
CA ILE A 61 -1.08 4.75 6.97
C ILE A 61 0.05 5.76 6.77
N ASP A 62 0.41 6.51 7.81
CA ASP A 62 1.56 7.44 7.78
C ASP A 62 2.88 6.74 7.43
N ALA A 63 3.10 5.53 7.96
CA ALA A 63 4.28 4.73 7.62
C ALA A 63 4.28 4.28 6.14
N PHE A 64 3.14 3.88 5.58
CA PHE A 64 3.04 3.56 4.15
C PHE A 64 3.35 4.77 3.28
N LEU A 65 2.79 5.94 3.62
CA LEU A 65 3.06 7.17 2.88
C LEU A 65 4.55 7.53 2.93
N ARG A 66 5.19 7.42 4.10
CA ARG A 66 6.65 7.65 4.23
C ARG A 66 7.48 6.67 3.40
N VAL A 67 7.17 5.37 3.47
CA VAL A 67 7.86 4.33 2.69
C VAL A 67 7.69 4.56 1.19
N ALA A 68 6.51 4.99 0.75
CA ALA A 68 6.25 5.35 -0.63
C ALA A 68 6.90 6.69 -1.06
N GLY A 69 7.58 7.40 -0.15
CA GLY A 69 8.18 8.71 -0.41
C GLY A 69 7.17 9.85 -0.52
N HIS A 70 5.94 9.65 -0.06
CA HIS A 70 4.90 10.67 -0.03
C HIS A 70 5.13 11.65 1.13
N ARG A 71 4.70 12.91 0.95
CA ARG A 71 4.75 13.93 2.00
C ARG A 71 3.93 13.53 3.24
N PRO A 72 4.26 14.02 4.45
CA PRO A 72 3.40 13.81 5.61
C PRO A 72 1.98 14.29 5.37
N TRP A 73 0.98 13.49 5.76
CA TRP A 73 -0.43 13.82 5.59
C TRP A 73 -1.24 13.33 6.79
N ALA A 74 -1.96 14.24 7.44
CA ALA A 74 -2.85 13.91 8.54
C ALA A 74 -4.22 13.48 8.00
N LEU A 75 -4.61 12.24 8.29
CA LEU A 75 -5.90 11.69 7.89
C LEU A 75 -6.82 11.57 9.11
N SER A 76 -8.03 12.12 9.02
CA SER A 76 -9.09 11.89 10.02
C SER A 76 -9.65 10.47 9.89
N THR A 77 -10.22 9.95 10.98
CA THR A 77 -10.94 8.66 10.95
C THR A 77 -12.02 8.68 9.86
N GLY A 78 -12.08 7.62 9.05
CA GLY A 78 -13.00 7.50 7.91
C GLY A 78 -12.57 8.28 6.65
N GLY A 79 -11.47 9.03 6.71
CA GLY A 79 -10.86 9.64 5.53
C GLY A 79 -10.22 8.59 4.62
N VAL A 80 -10.14 8.90 3.32
CA VAL A 80 -9.48 8.06 2.31
C VAL A 80 -8.46 8.91 1.58
N ILE A 81 -7.27 8.35 1.35
CA ILE A 81 -6.21 8.96 0.54
C ILE A 81 -5.96 8.06 -0.67
N PRO A 82 -6.42 8.44 -1.87
CA PRO A 82 -6.02 7.74 -3.08
C PRO A 82 -4.56 8.08 -3.40
N VAL A 83 -3.73 7.05 -3.61
CA VAL A 83 -2.32 7.20 -3.96
C VAL A 83 -2.05 6.46 -5.27
N VAL A 84 -1.37 7.12 -6.20
CA VAL A 84 -0.90 6.51 -7.44
C VAL A 84 0.57 6.16 -7.27
N ILE A 85 0.89 4.88 -7.43
CA ILE A 85 2.27 4.37 -7.33
C ILE A 85 2.74 4.00 -8.73
N LYS A 86 3.96 4.44 -9.08
CA LYS A 86 4.62 4.00 -10.30
C LYS A 86 5.19 2.59 -10.09
N ALA A 87 4.73 1.63 -10.89
CA ALA A 87 5.36 0.32 -10.96
C ALA A 87 6.61 0.38 -11.86
N SER A 88 7.65 -0.37 -11.49
CA SER A 88 8.79 -0.67 -12.35
C SER A 88 9.03 -2.16 -12.35
N THR A 89 9.13 -2.77 -13.53
CA THR A 89 9.57 -4.17 -13.65
C THR A 89 11.03 -4.27 -13.23
N LYS A 90 11.37 -5.28 -12.43
CA LYS A 90 12.77 -5.66 -12.20
C LYS A 90 13.26 -6.30 -13.50
N PHE A 91 14.16 -5.63 -14.21
CA PHE A 91 14.87 -6.17 -15.39
C PHE A 91 16.01 -7.09 -14.98
#